data_AF-A0A6N8ZV40-F1
#
_entry.id   AF-A0A6N8ZV40-F1
#
_cell.length_a   1.000
_cell.length_b   1.000
_cell.length_c   1.000
_cell.angle_alpha   90.00
_cell.angle_beta   90.00
_cell.angle_gamma   90.00
#
_symmetry.space_group_name_H-M   'P 1'
#
loop_
_entity.id
_entity.type
_entity.pdbx_description
1 polymer ?
#
loop_
_entity_poly.entity_id
_entity_poly.type
_entity_poly.pdbx_seq_one_letter_code
_entity_poly.pdbx_strand_id
1 'polypeptide(L)'
;MPRSATAAGRIRVMTLLTVMGLVAGCGGSDSSPAETALPAMSDQVVANEVLTTTSTTAAPVTTMAPPPILREKAPPLVEVDGWLASDVTSLEELEGQVVVVEFWTFGCYNCKNRIPYTQDLYAKYRDQGLEIVGIHSPEFAYEREVNAIEAAMENLGVTWPVVLDTKRRTFREWQGSPAYWPRTYVLDRQGRVRFDHIGEGAYQELDRIVGYLLIESG
;
A
#
# COMPACT_ATOMS: atom_id res chain seq x y z
N MET A 1 24.21 24.36 -37.14
CA MET A 1 23.35 25.55 -37.27
C MET A 1 22.27 25.47 -36.19
N PRO A 2 22.26 26.36 -35.17
CA PRO A 2 21.23 26.31 -34.13
C PRO A 2 20.07 27.27 -34.46
N ARG A 3 18.83 26.81 -34.33
CA ARG A 3 17.61 27.64 -34.24
C ARG A 3 16.93 27.27 -32.93
N SER A 4 17.18 28.06 -31.88
CA SER A 4 16.28 29.10 -31.38
C SER A 4 15.03 28.52 -30.70
N ALA A 5 15.16 28.34 -29.39
CA ALA A 5 14.06 28.12 -28.46
C ALA A 5 13.19 29.38 -28.35
N THR A 6 11.86 29.21 -28.37
CA THR A 6 10.91 30.29 -28.10
C THR A 6 10.14 29.93 -26.84
N ALA A 7 10.32 30.73 -25.79
CA ALA A 7 9.60 30.65 -24.54
C ALA A 7 8.29 31.44 -24.64
N ALA A 8 7.16 30.80 -24.33
CA ALA A 8 5.88 31.44 -24.01
C ALA A 8 5.50 30.90 -22.62
N GLY A 9 5.37 31.69 -21.56
CA GLY A 9 4.43 32.80 -21.41
C GLY A 9 3.42 32.37 -20.33
N ARG A 10 3.83 32.38 -19.06
CA ARG A 10 3.00 31.97 -17.92
C ARG A 10 1.97 33.07 -17.61
N ILE A 11 0.69 32.79 -17.85
CA ILE A 11 -0.43 33.66 -17.45
C ILE A 11 -0.75 33.37 -15.98
N ARG A 12 -0.56 34.38 -15.12
CA ARG A 12 -1.01 34.36 -13.72
C ARG A 12 -2.44 34.91 -13.67
N VAL A 13 -3.41 34.07 -13.32
CA VAL A 13 -4.76 34.51 -12.95
C VAL A 13 -4.77 34.75 -11.45
N MET A 14 -4.99 36.01 -11.07
CA MET A 14 -5.06 36.51 -9.70
C MET A 14 -6.52 36.89 -9.46
N THR A 15 -7.26 36.11 -8.67
CA THR A 15 -8.68 36.40 -8.39
C THR A 15 -8.89 36.64 -6.90
N LEU A 16 -9.43 37.83 -6.67
CA LEU A 16 -9.86 38.54 -5.46
C LEU A 16 -10.34 37.72 -4.26
N LEU A 17 -9.77 38.10 -3.11
CA LEU A 17 -10.32 37.96 -1.75
C LEU A 17 -11.53 38.89 -1.60
N THR A 18 -12.66 38.41 -1.08
CA THR A 18 -13.75 39.28 -0.61
C THR A 18 -14.00 38.99 0.87
N VAL A 19 -13.66 39.98 1.70
CA VAL A 19 -13.92 40.04 3.14
C VAL A 19 -15.22 40.81 3.34
N MET A 20 -16.15 40.27 4.14
CA MET A 20 -17.30 41.01 4.63
C MET A 20 -17.58 40.62 6.09
N GLY A 21 -16.95 41.36 7.02
CA GLY A 21 -17.56 41.68 8.32
C GLY A 21 -18.48 42.89 8.12
N LEU A 22 -19.41 43.30 8.98
CA LEU A 22 -19.66 43.15 10.42
C LEU A 22 -21.14 43.54 10.61
N VAL A 23 -21.75 43.30 11.77
CA VAL A 23 -22.34 44.34 12.64
C VAL A 23 -23.02 43.67 13.84
N ALA A 24 -22.75 44.27 14.99
CA ALA A 24 -23.11 43.90 16.35
C ALA A 24 -24.57 44.22 16.71
N GLY A 25 -25.07 43.52 17.73
CA GLY A 25 -26.23 43.92 18.54
C GLY A 25 -26.04 43.48 19.99
N CYS A 26 -26.08 44.43 20.93
CA CYS A 26 -25.93 44.26 22.38
C CYS A 26 -27.26 44.52 23.12
N GLY A 27 -27.39 43.90 24.30
CA GLY A 27 -28.41 44.16 25.37
C GLY A 27 -29.21 42.89 25.70
N GLY A 28 -29.15 42.22 26.86
CA GLY A 28 -29.16 42.68 28.28
C GLY A 28 -30.63 42.86 28.72
N SER A 29 -31.22 42.30 29.79
CA SER A 29 -30.76 41.65 31.03
C SER A 29 -31.92 40.88 31.73
N ASP A 30 -31.58 40.09 32.77
CA ASP A 30 -32.36 39.67 33.97
C ASP A 30 -33.51 38.64 33.77
N SER A 31 -33.73 37.59 34.59
CA SER A 31 -33.30 37.24 35.96
C SER A 31 -33.60 35.74 36.24
N SER A 32 -32.82 35.13 37.16
CA SER A 32 -32.93 33.74 37.69
C SER A 32 -34.04 33.63 38.77
N PRO A 33 -34.23 32.50 39.53
CA PRO A 33 -33.74 31.11 39.41
C PRO A 33 -34.85 30.04 39.62
N ALA A 34 -34.55 28.77 39.34
CA ALA A 34 -35.18 27.65 40.03
C ALA A 34 -34.21 26.46 40.14
N GLU A 35 -33.75 26.32 41.37
CA GLU A 35 -33.01 25.26 42.03
C GLU A 35 -33.66 23.87 41.83
N THR A 36 -32.86 22.83 41.55
CA THR A 36 -32.95 21.53 42.25
C THR A 36 -31.64 20.78 42.03
N ALA A 37 -30.74 20.85 43.01
CA ALA A 37 -29.64 19.91 43.16
C ALA A 37 -30.11 18.69 43.97
N LEU A 38 -29.40 17.56 43.83
CA LEU A 38 -29.06 16.51 44.82
C LEU A 38 -28.55 15.25 44.06
N PRO A 39 -27.71 14.38 44.64
CA PRO A 39 -26.50 14.65 45.42
C PRO A 39 -25.26 13.89 44.90
N ALA A 40 -24.08 14.39 45.27
CA ALA A 40 -22.84 13.62 45.25
C ALA A 40 -22.84 12.59 46.40
N MET A 41 -22.28 11.41 46.16
CA MET A 41 -22.03 10.39 47.18
C MET A 41 -20.55 10.00 47.20
N SER A 42 -20.08 9.84 48.43
CA SER A 42 -18.73 10.00 48.94
C SER A 42 -17.69 8.95 48.55
N ASP A 43 -16.44 9.39 48.70
CA ASP A 43 -15.24 8.64 49.03
C ASP A 43 -15.46 7.40 49.89
N GLN A 44 -14.83 6.30 49.48
CA GLN A 44 -14.24 5.32 50.40
C GLN A 44 -12.86 4.91 49.86
N VAL A 45 -11.83 5.42 50.53
CA VAL A 45 -10.45 4.96 50.44
C VAL A 45 -10.35 3.65 51.23
N VAL A 46 -9.98 2.56 50.57
CA VAL A 46 -9.43 1.37 51.25
C VAL A 46 -8.05 1.13 50.67
N ALA A 47 -7.03 1.46 51.47
CA ALA A 47 -5.69 0.99 51.26
C ALA A 47 -5.66 -0.52 51.56
N ASN A 48 -5.13 -1.34 50.65
CA ASN A 48 -4.45 -2.56 51.05
C ASN A 48 -3.44 -3.03 50.00
N GLU A 49 -2.18 -3.00 50.47
CA GLU A 49 -1.09 -3.92 50.22
C GLU A 49 -0.36 -3.92 48.86
N VAL A 50 0.88 -3.43 48.98
CA VAL A 50 2.02 -3.67 48.10
C VAL A 50 2.22 -5.18 47.91
N LEU A 51 1.88 -5.67 46.72
CA LEU A 51 2.40 -6.94 46.20
C LEU A 51 3.44 -6.61 45.13
N THR A 52 4.68 -6.51 45.58
CA THR A 52 5.87 -6.72 44.76
C THR A 52 5.80 -8.12 44.18
N THR A 53 5.39 -8.24 42.92
CA THR A 53 5.63 -9.43 42.10
C THR A 53 6.42 -9.01 40.86
N THR A 54 7.73 -9.22 40.98
CA THR A 54 8.62 -9.44 39.85
C THR A 54 8.07 -10.53 38.94
N SER A 55 7.84 -10.22 37.66
CA SER A 55 8.03 -11.16 36.55
C SER A 55 7.86 -10.44 35.21
N THR A 56 8.91 -9.77 34.75
CA THR A 56 9.10 -9.58 33.30
C THR A 56 9.60 -10.92 32.76
N THR A 57 8.68 -11.85 32.56
CA THR A 57 8.93 -12.97 31.66
C THR A 57 8.97 -12.36 30.26
N ALA A 58 10.17 -12.13 29.74
CA ALA A 58 10.35 -11.91 28.32
C ALA A 58 9.72 -13.11 27.61
N ALA A 59 8.63 -12.85 26.87
CA ALA A 59 8.00 -13.87 26.05
C ALA A 59 9.08 -14.52 25.17
N PRO A 60 9.05 -15.85 24.98
CA PRO A 60 10.00 -16.49 24.08
C PRO A 60 9.84 -15.84 22.72
N VAL A 61 10.91 -15.21 22.22
CA VAL A 61 11.00 -14.77 20.83
C VAL A 61 10.81 -16.05 20.02
N THR A 62 9.59 -16.24 19.52
CA THR A 62 9.28 -17.37 18.65
C THR A 62 10.13 -17.12 17.42
N THR A 63 11.23 -17.85 17.31
CA THR A 63 12.06 -17.84 16.12
C THR A 63 11.17 -18.32 15.01
N MET A 64 10.76 -17.40 14.16
CA MET A 64 9.83 -17.65 13.08
C MET A 64 10.48 -18.63 12.11
N ALA A 65 9.78 -19.72 11.81
CA ALA A 65 10.27 -20.67 10.82
C ALA A 65 10.47 -19.94 9.47
N PRO A 66 11.56 -20.22 8.73
CA PRO A 66 11.79 -19.61 7.42
C PRO A 66 10.63 -19.90 6.48
N PRO A 67 10.19 -18.93 5.65
CA PRO A 67 9.24 -19.21 4.58
C PRO A 67 9.88 -20.21 3.61
N PRO A 68 9.15 -21.24 3.14
CA PRO A 68 9.70 -22.25 2.25
C PRO A 68 10.08 -21.64 0.90
N ILE A 69 10.97 -22.33 0.16
CA ILE A 69 11.19 -22.07 -1.26
C ILE A 69 10.10 -22.82 -2.03
N LEU A 70 9.21 -22.08 -2.69
CA LEU A 70 8.12 -22.61 -3.50
C LEU A 70 8.57 -22.84 -4.95
N ARG A 71 9.46 -21.98 -5.45
CA ARG A 71 10.12 -22.11 -6.77
C ARG A 71 11.54 -21.55 -6.68
N GLU A 72 12.50 -22.27 -7.24
CA GLU A 72 13.91 -21.83 -7.31
C GLU A 72 14.12 -20.59 -8.18
N LYS A 73 13.18 -20.30 -9.09
CA LYS A 73 13.22 -19.08 -9.90
C LYS A 73 11.81 -18.62 -10.21
N ALA A 74 11.59 -17.31 -10.12
CA ALA A 74 10.38 -16.69 -10.63
C ALA A 74 10.22 -16.95 -12.14
N PRO A 75 9.01 -17.22 -12.64
CA PRO A 75 8.77 -17.25 -14.08
C PRO A 75 9.09 -15.89 -14.71
N PRO A 76 9.48 -15.84 -16.00
CA PRO A 76 9.83 -14.58 -16.65
C PRO A 76 8.59 -13.71 -16.91
N LEU A 77 8.83 -12.43 -17.20
CA LEU A 77 7.85 -11.60 -17.88
C LEU A 77 7.84 -11.96 -19.37
N VAL A 78 6.65 -12.13 -19.96
CA VAL A 78 6.49 -12.63 -21.33
C VAL A 78 5.74 -11.62 -22.18
N GLU A 79 6.40 -11.13 -23.24
CA GLU A 79 5.79 -10.26 -24.27
C GLU A 79 5.00 -9.06 -23.68
N VAL A 80 5.54 -8.42 -22.64
CA VAL A 80 4.91 -7.27 -21.99
C VAL A 80 4.97 -6.03 -22.89
N ASP A 81 3.95 -5.17 -22.80
CA ASP A 81 3.78 -4.02 -23.68
C ASP A 81 4.53 -2.76 -23.18
N GLY A 82 5.05 -2.80 -21.95
CA GLY A 82 5.84 -1.73 -21.35
C GLY A 82 5.75 -1.72 -19.82
N TRP A 83 6.40 -0.71 -19.23
CA TRP A 83 6.37 -0.41 -17.81
C TRP A 83 5.87 1.02 -17.58
N LEU A 84 5.19 1.22 -16.47
CA LEU A 84 4.73 2.51 -15.97
C LEU A 84 5.32 2.78 -14.58
N ALA A 85 5.40 4.05 -14.21
CA ALA A 85 5.88 4.53 -12.89
C ALA A 85 7.31 4.09 -12.51
N SER A 86 8.14 3.68 -13.46
CA SER A 86 9.53 3.31 -13.22
C SER A 86 10.37 3.32 -14.50
N ASP A 87 11.69 3.45 -14.34
CA ASP A 87 12.68 3.22 -15.40
C ASP A 87 13.11 1.74 -15.47
N VAL A 88 12.71 0.90 -14.50
CA VAL A 88 12.99 -0.54 -14.47
C VAL A 88 12.31 -1.21 -15.66
N THR A 89 13.04 -2.08 -16.37
CA THR A 89 12.51 -2.77 -17.56
C THR A 89 12.42 -4.29 -17.42
N SER A 90 12.97 -4.87 -16.34
CA SER A 90 12.94 -6.31 -16.10
C SER A 90 12.98 -6.65 -14.60
N LEU A 91 12.63 -7.89 -14.24
CA LEU A 91 12.72 -8.36 -12.84
C LEU A 91 14.17 -8.61 -12.42
N GLU A 92 15.06 -8.89 -13.37
CA GLU A 92 16.49 -9.11 -13.14
C GLU A 92 17.19 -7.84 -12.61
N GLU A 93 16.72 -6.66 -12.99
CA GLU A 93 17.21 -5.38 -12.45
C GLU A 93 16.90 -5.21 -10.94
N LEU A 94 15.97 -6.02 -10.41
CA LEU A 94 15.57 -6.02 -9.00
C LEU A 94 16.24 -7.14 -8.19
N GLU A 95 17.17 -7.90 -8.78
CA GLU A 95 17.97 -8.88 -8.02
C GLU A 95 18.70 -8.19 -6.85
N GLY A 96 18.79 -8.90 -5.71
CA GLY A 96 19.28 -8.32 -4.46
C GLY A 96 18.21 -7.61 -3.61
N GLN A 97 17.02 -7.37 -4.15
CA GLN A 97 15.87 -6.84 -3.42
C GLN A 97 14.86 -7.95 -3.08
N VAL A 98 14.05 -7.74 -2.04
CA VAL A 98 12.83 -8.52 -1.85
C VAL A 98 11.78 -7.92 -2.77
N VAL A 99 11.10 -8.72 -3.59
CA VAL A 99 10.14 -8.20 -4.58
C VAL A 99 8.76 -8.79 -4.34
N VAL A 100 7.76 -7.95 -4.11
CA VAL A 100 6.35 -8.35 -4.10
C VAL A 100 5.80 -8.19 -5.52
N VAL A 101 5.40 -9.30 -6.15
CA VAL A 101 4.76 -9.28 -7.47
C VAL A 101 3.26 -9.42 -7.28
N GLU A 102 2.49 -8.41 -7.70
CA GLU A 102 1.03 -8.38 -7.52
C GLU A 102 0.31 -8.36 -8.87
N PHE A 103 -0.42 -9.43 -9.19
CA PHE A 103 -1.30 -9.47 -10.35
C PHE A 103 -2.62 -8.78 -10.03
N TRP A 104 -2.95 -7.75 -10.78
CA TRP A 104 -4.14 -6.94 -10.57
C TRP A 104 -4.76 -6.49 -11.91
N THR A 105 -5.98 -5.96 -11.83
CA THR A 105 -6.64 -5.24 -12.91
C THR A 105 -7.53 -4.17 -12.30
N PHE A 106 -7.66 -3.00 -12.92
CA PHE A 106 -8.33 -1.87 -12.26
C PHE A 106 -9.86 -2.04 -12.07
N GLY A 107 -10.51 -2.90 -12.86
CA GLY A 107 -11.92 -3.23 -12.69
C GLY A 107 -12.21 -4.13 -11.48
N CYS A 108 -11.22 -4.89 -11.02
CA CYS A 108 -11.35 -5.90 -9.96
C CYS A 108 -11.57 -5.26 -8.56
N TYR A 109 -12.72 -5.54 -7.95
CA TYR A 109 -13.09 -5.02 -6.62
C TYR A 109 -12.09 -5.46 -5.53
N ASN A 110 -11.77 -6.75 -5.49
CA ASN A 110 -10.85 -7.34 -4.53
C ASN A 110 -9.42 -6.78 -4.65
N CYS A 111 -9.00 -6.44 -5.87
CA CYS A 111 -7.71 -5.82 -6.15
C CYS A 111 -7.67 -4.41 -5.56
N LYS A 112 -8.75 -3.64 -5.74
CA LYS A 112 -8.85 -2.29 -5.14
C LYS A 112 -8.84 -2.31 -3.61
N ASN A 113 -9.48 -3.29 -2.98
CA ASN A 113 -9.44 -3.45 -1.52
C ASN A 113 -8.03 -3.74 -0.97
N ARG A 114 -7.20 -4.40 -1.78
CA ARG A 114 -5.83 -4.75 -1.43
C ARG A 114 -4.86 -3.56 -1.51
N ILE A 115 -5.07 -2.64 -2.45
CA ILE A 115 -4.13 -1.52 -2.72
C ILE A 115 -3.74 -0.71 -1.47
N PRO A 116 -4.66 -0.34 -0.55
CA PRO A 116 -4.27 0.35 0.69
C PRO A 116 -3.26 -0.43 1.54
N TYR A 117 -3.39 -1.75 1.62
CA TYR A 117 -2.43 -2.60 2.34
C TYR A 117 -1.09 -2.69 1.61
N THR A 118 -1.12 -2.70 0.28
CA THR A 118 0.10 -2.67 -0.55
C THR A 118 0.82 -1.32 -0.40
N GLN A 119 0.09 -0.21 -0.29
CA GLN A 119 0.66 1.12 0.01
C GLN A 119 1.34 1.14 1.39
N ASP A 120 0.67 0.63 2.43
CA ASP A 120 1.24 0.56 3.78
C ASP A 120 2.51 -0.29 3.83
N LEU A 121 2.48 -1.47 3.18
CA LEU A 121 3.62 -2.36 3.08
C LEU A 121 4.80 -1.68 2.37
N TYR A 122 4.53 -1.03 1.24
CA TYR A 122 5.56 -0.33 0.47
C TYR A 122 6.15 0.82 1.25
N ALA A 123 5.30 1.64 1.89
CA ALA A 123 5.74 2.76 2.71
C ALA A 123 6.62 2.30 3.89
N LYS A 124 6.30 1.15 4.49
CA LYS A 124 7.03 0.58 5.62
C LYS A 124 8.42 0.06 5.23
N TYR A 125 8.55 -0.57 4.06
CA TYR A 125 9.73 -1.40 3.76
C TYR A 125 10.53 -0.99 2.52
N ARG A 126 10.05 -0.08 1.66
CA ARG A 126 10.78 0.28 0.41
C ARG A 126 12.23 0.71 0.68
N ASP A 127 12.43 1.50 1.73
CA ASP A 127 13.75 2.05 2.09
C ASP A 127 14.66 0.99 2.77
N GLN A 128 14.16 -0.24 2.95
CA GLN A 128 14.88 -1.39 3.54
C GLN A 128 15.24 -2.45 2.48
N GLY A 129 14.95 -2.20 1.20
CA GLY A 129 15.23 -3.14 0.10
C GLY A 129 14.02 -3.98 -0.33
N LEU A 130 12.80 -3.48 -0.12
CA LEU A 130 11.58 -3.98 -0.75
C LEU A 130 11.30 -3.21 -2.04
N GLU A 131 10.96 -3.92 -3.11
CA GLU A 131 10.26 -3.36 -4.27
C GLU A 131 8.89 -4.04 -4.47
N ILE A 132 7.95 -3.32 -5.08
CA ILE A 132 6.68 -3.90 -5.53
C ILE A 132 6.57 -3.77 -7.05
N VAL A 133 6.20 -4.86 -7.71
CA VAL A 133 5.91 -4.87 -9.14
C VAL A 133 4.46 -5.27 -9.34
N GLY A 134 3.63 -4.32 -9.75
CA GLY A 134 2.25 -4.60 -10.14
C GLY A 134 2.19 -5.11 -11.57
N ILE A 135 1.66 -6.31 -11.81
CA ILE A 135 1.41 -6.80 -13.16
C ILE A 135 -0.06 -6.56 -13.49
N HIS A 136 -0.31 -5.54 -14.32
CA HIS A 136 -1.65 -5.24 -14.77
C HIS A 136 -2.03 -6.15 -15.94
N SER A 137 -2.93 -7.10 -15.67
CA SER A 137 -3.40 -8.10 -16.62
C SER A 137 -4.91 -7.97 -16.78
N PRO A 138 -5.45 -7.59 -17.95
CA PRO A 138 -6.85 -7.21 -18.10
C PRO A 138 -7.81 -8.40 -18.09
N GLU A 139 -8.90 -8.31 -17.33
CA GLU A 139 -10.03 -9.23 -17.37
C GLU A 139 -10.91 -8.94 -18.60
N PHE A 140 -11.14 -7.66 -18.89
CA PHE A 140 -11.99 -7.16 -19.98
C PHE A 140 -11.21 -6.29 -20.98
N ALA A 141 -11.80 -6.07 -22.16
CA ALA A 141 -11.15 -5.33 -23.24
C ALA A 141 -10.81 -3.88 -22.87
N TYR A 142 -11.70 -3.18 -22.14
CA TYR A 142 -11.49 -1.79 -21.74
C TYR A 142 -10.31 -1.62 -20.76
N GLU A 143 -9.89 -2.71 -20.10
CA GLU A 143 -8.75 -2.70 -19.18
C GLU A 143 -7.39 -2.77 -19.89
N ARG A 144 -7.38 -2.83 -21.23
CA ARG A 144 -6.16 -2.81 -22.05
C ARG A 144 -5.66 -1.39 -22.33
N GLU A 145 -6.52 -0.40 -22.20
CA GLU A 145 -6.23 0.97 -22.59
C GLU A 145 -5.23 1.59 -21.61
N VAL A 146 -4.01 1.89 -22.07
CA VAL A 146 -2.92 2.40 -21.22
C VAL A 146 -3.32 3.66 -20.45
N ASN A 147 -4.00 4.60 -21.11
CA ASN A 147 -4.48 5.82 -20.45
C ASN A 147 -5.48 5.52 -19.31
N ALA A 148 -6.28 4.45 -19.44
CA ALA A 148 -7.20 4.04 -18.38
C ALA A 148 -6.45 3.39 -17.20
N ILE A 149 -5.37 2.65 -17.49
CA ILE A 149 -4.48 2.08 -16.48
C ILE A 149 -3.77 3.21 -15.71
N GLU A 150 -3.19 4.19 -16.40
CA GLU A 150 -2.55 5.35 -15.77
C GLU A 150 -3.53 6.16 -14.90
N ALA A 151 -4.73 6.43 -15.41
CA ALA A 151 -5.77 7.10 -14.62
C ALA A 151 -6.18 6.28 -13.39
N ALA A 152 -6.26 4.95 -13.50
CA ALA A 152 -6.55 4.09 -12.36
C ALA A 152 -5.39 4.12 -11.35
N MET A 153 -4.14 4.11 -11.80
CA MET A 153 -2.98 4.21 -10.93
C MET A 153 -2.99 5.52 -10.13
N GLU A 154 -3.27 6.65 -10.79
CA GLU A 154 -3.41 7.96 -10.13
C GLU A 154 -4.53 7.95 -9.09
N ASN A 155 -5.72 7.48 -9.47
CA ASN A 155 -6.89 7.44 -8.58
C ASN A 155 -6.72 6.51 -7.37
N LEU A 156 -5.98 5.41 -7.54
CA LEU A 156 -5.76 4.41 -6.50
C LEU A 156 -4.46 4.66 -5.71
N GLY A 157 -3.65 5.64 -6.11
CA GLY A 157 -2.36 5.94 -5.49
C GLY A 157 -1.31 4.83 -5.68
N VAL A 158 -1.36 4.13 -6.82
CA VAL A 158 -0.34 3.13 -7.21
C VAL A 158 0.89 3.87 -7.71
N THR A 159 1.96 3.81 -6.94
CA THR A 159 3.20 4.58 -7.16
C THR A 159 4.43 3.73 -7.43
N TRP A 160 4.31 2.40 -7.29
CA TRP A 160 5.36 1.44 -7.59
C TRP A 160 5.33 1.03 -9.08
N PRO A 161 6.41 0.41 -9.60
CA PRO A 161 6.48 -0.07 -10.97
C PRO A 161 5.27 -0.92 -11.38
N VAL A 162 4.68 -0.63 -12.54
CA VAL A 162 3.57 -1.42 -13.11
C VAL A 162 3.92 -1.95 -14.50
N VAL A 163 3.85 -3.26 -14.67
CA VAL A 163 4.01 -3.97 -15.94
C VAL A 163 2.69 -3.99 -16.70
N LEU A 164 2.73 -3.63 -17.97
CA LEU A 164 1.60 -3.75 -18.89
C LEU A 164 1.57 -5.14 -19.53
N ASP A 165 0.77 -6.06 -18.99
CA ASP A 165 0.55 -7.40 -19.53
C ASP A 165 -0.79 -7.48 -20.28
N THR A 166 -0.99 -6.62 -21.28
CA THR A 166 -2.31 -6.49 -21.92
C THR A 166 -2.74 -7.79 -22.59
N LYS A 167 -1.80 -8.59 -23.10
CA LYS A 167 -2.06 -9.90 -23.74
C LYS A 167 -2.22 -11.06 -22.74
N ARG A 168 -2.09 -10.82 -21.43
CA ARG A 168 -2.14 -11.83 -20.36
C ARG A 168 -1.13 -12.97 -20.54
N ARG A 169 0.01 -12.70 -21.19
CA ARG A 169 1.04 -13.73 -21.46
C ARG A 169 1.81 -14.03 -20.18
N THR A 170 2.22 -12.99 -19.46
CA THR A 170 2.84 -13.11 -18.14
C THR A 170 1.87 -13.72 -17.13
N PHE A 171 0.61 -13.27 -17.12
CA PHE A 171 -0.44 -13.83 -16.27
C PHE A 171 -0.58 -15.35 -16.40
N ARG A 172 -0.62 -15.87 -17.64
CA ARG A 172 -0.71 -17.32 -17.90
C ARG A 172 0.58 -18.05 -17.57
N GLU A 173 1.73 -17.47 -17.88
CA GLU A 173 3.04 -18.08 -17.60
C GLU A 173 3.23 -18.29 -16.09
N TRP A 174 2.84 -17.32 -15.28
CA TRP A 174 3.01 -17.39 -13.84
C TRP A 174 2.03 -18.33 -13.14
N GLN A 175 0.77 -18.30 -13.60
CA GLN A 175 -0.35 -18.87 -12.86
C GLN A 175 -0.88 -20.19 -13.43
N GLY A 176 -0.69 -20.44 -14.73
CA GLY A 176 -1.32 -21.56 -15.43
C GLY A 176 -2.84 -21.38 -15.58
N SER A 177 -3.59 -22.48 -15.43
CA SER A 177 -5.05 -22.49 -15.45
C SER A 177 -5.57 -23.42 -14.35
N PRO A 178 -6.48 -22.94 -13.46
CA PRO A 178 -7.07 -21.60 -13.40
C PRO A 178 -6.09 -20.52 -12.92
N ALA A 179 -6.39 -19.26 -13.24
CA ALA A 179 -5.63 -18.08 -12.83
C ALA A 179 -6.56 -17.02 -12.22
N TYR A 180 -6.02 -16.14 -11.38
CA TYR A 180 -6.79 -15.37 -10.41
C TYR A 180 -6.34 -13.91 -10.28
N TRP A 181 -7.28 -13.08 -9.84
CA TRP A 181 -7.05 -11.71 -9.38
C TRP A 181 -7.69 -11.48 -7.99
N PRO A 182 -7.02 -10.76 -7.07
CA PRO A 182 -5.58 -10.53 -7.08
C PRO A 182 -4.81 -11.84 -6.83
N ARG A 183 -3.55 -11.89 -7.22
CA ARG A 183 -2.62 -12.94 -6.79
C ARG A 183 -1.27 -12.32 -6.49
N THR A 184 -0.65 -12.75 -5.41
CA THR A 184 0.60 -12.16 -4.93
C THR A 184 1.66 -13.21 -4.76
N TYR A 185 2.86 -12.88 -5.24
CA TYR A 185 4.07 -13.63 -5.01
C TYR A 185 5.07 -12.76 -4.24
N VAL A 186 5.91 -13.38 -3.42
CA VAL A 186 7.08 -12.70 -2.84
C VAL A 186 8.32 -13.42 -3.32
N LEU A 187 9.24 -12.66 -3.91
CA LEU A 187 10.55 -13.10 -4.32
C LEU A 187 11.57 -12.69 -3.26
N ASP A 188 12.48 -13.59 -2.89
CA ASP A 188 13.65 -13.19 -2.12
C ASP A 188 14.72 -12.53 -2.99
N ARG A 189 15.84 -12.16 -2.36
CA ARG A 189 16.96 -11.47 -3.01
C ARG A 189 17.63 -12.26 -4.14
N GLN A 190 17.39 -13.58 -4.21
CA GLN A 190 17.88 -14.46 -5.27
C GLN A 190 16.82 -14.71 -6.35
N GLY A 191 15.65 -14.05 -6.27
CA GLY A 191 14.56 -14.25 -7.21
C GLY A 191 13.79 -15.57 -7.01
N ARG A 192 13.94 -16.24 -5.86
CA ARG A 192 13.17 -17.45 -5.53
C ARG A 192 11.80 -17.08 -5.00
N VAL A 193 10.77 -17.83 -5.37
CA VAL A 193 9.40 -17.60 -4.87
C VAL A 193 9.30 -18.17 -3.45
N ARG A 194 8.99 -17.31 -2.47
CA ARG A 194 8.87 -17.64 -1.03
C ARG A 194 7.45 -17.51 -0.49
N PHE A 195 6.56 -16.95 -1.29
CA PHE A 195 5.14 -16.82 -0.99
C PHE A 195 4.32 -16.83 -2.28
N ASP A 196 3.13 -17.41 -2.20
CA ASP A 196 2.13 -17.44 -3.28
C ASP A 196 0.75 -17.41 -2.62
N HIS A 197 -0.01 -16.35 -2.87
CA HIS A 197 -1.34 -16.17 -2.30
C HIS A 197 -2.35 -15.77 -3.36
N ILE A 198 -3.42 -16.54 -3.45
CA ILE A 198 -4.55 -16.29 -4.34
C ILE A 198 -5.64 -15.55 -3.55
N GLY A 199 -6.12 -14.45 -4.11
CA GLY A 199 -7.25 -13.69 -3.59
C GLY A 199 -6.87 -12.52 -2.69
N GLU A 200 -7.92 -11.85 -2.20
CA GLU A 200 -7.82 -10.78 -1.21
C GLU A 200 -7.50 -11.35 0.18
N GLY A 201 -6.59 -10.71 0.92
CA GLY A 201 -6.25 -11.07 2.29
C GLY A 201 -4.78 -11.46 2.49
N ALA A 202 -4.55 -12.26 3.55
CA ALA A 202 -3.23 -12.66 4.04
C ALA A 202 -2.26 -11.49 4.34
N TYR A 203 -2.77 -10.30 4.67
CA TYR A 203 -1.96 -9.10 4.85
C TYR A 203 -0.91 -9.23 5.97
N GLN A 204 -1.30 -9.79 7.11
CA GLN A 204 -0.37 -10.03 8.23
C GLN A 204 0.69 -11.08 7.88
N GLU A 205 0.33 -12.04 7.03
CA GLU A 205 1.27 -13.05 6.56
C GLU A 205 2.27 -12.47 5.56
N LEU A 206 1.78 -11.66 4.62
CA LEU A 206 2.63 -10.94 3.68
C LEU A 206 3.63 -10.04 4.41
N ASP A 207 3.17 -9.20 5.35
CA ASP A 207 4.04 -8.32 6.15
C ASP A 207 5.13 -9.10 6.87
N ARG A 208 4.75 -10.24 7.47
CA ARG A 208 5.64 -11.15 8.19
C ARG A 208 6.69 -11.78 7.27
N ILE A 209 6.29 -12.26 6.09
CA ILE A 209 7.21 -12.89 5.13
C ILE A 209 8.17 -11.85 4.57
N VAL A 210 7.67 -10.69 4.17
CA VAL A 210 8.52 -9.58 3.69
C VAL A 210 9.51 -9.18 4.77
N GLY A 211 9.06 -8.96 6.01
CA GLY A 211 9.92 -8.64 7.14
C GLY A 211 11.02 -9.69 7.38
N TYR A 212 10.68 -10.99 7.25
CA TYR A 212 11.67 -12.07 7.35
C TYR A 212 12.71 -12.01 6.21
N LEU A 213 12.27 -11.88 4.96
CA LEU A 213 13.17 -11.91 3.81
C LEU A 213 14.08 -10.68 3.75
N LEU A 214 13.65 -9.55 4.32
CA LEU A 214 14.48 -8.35 4.43
C LEU A 214 15.66 -8.55 5.40
N ILE A 215 15.51 -9.38 6.43
CA ILE A 215 16.59 -9.70 7.39
C ILE A 215 17.39 -10.96 7.03
N GLU A 216 16.83 -11.84 6.20
CA GLU A 216 17.52 -13.05 5.73
C GLU A 216 18.77 -12.67 4.93
N SER A 217 19.93 -13.11 5.39
CA SER A 217 21.18 -12.97 4.66
C SER A 217 21.09 -13.75 3.35
N GLY A 218 21.23 -13.04 2.23
CA GLY A 218 21.16 -13.62 0.90
C GLY A 218 22.36 -14.47 0.49
#